data_AF-A0A9X7XVF8-F1
#
_entry.id   AF-A0A9X7XVF8-F1
#
_cell.length_a   1.000
_cell.length_b   1.000
_cell.length_c   1.000
_cell.angle_alpha   90.00
_cell.angle_beta   90.00
_cell.angle_gamma   90.00
#
_symmetry.space_group_name_H-M   'P 1'
#
loop_
_entity.id
_entity.type
_entity.pdbx_description
1 polymer ?
#
loop_
_entity_poly.entity_id
_entity_poly.type
_entity_poly.pdbx_seq_one_letter_code
_entity_poly.pdbx_strand_id
1 'polypeptide(L)'
;MVTRSELKERAKAGDEDAAKKLEELRAKDREAKRRSRANIKERAKAGDKNAIKSLKNEQAAVNRGVKAYWKRIDAAIEAGDKDALATKQRFQANGYYSGVKNAILKKANLNDLIEIEKAIQEKRKQLKNSNKG
;
A
#
# COMPACT_ATOMS: atom_id res chain seq x y z
N MET A 1 23.14 23.17 20.35
CA MET A 1 21.82 22.67 19.91
C MET A 1 22.08 21.35 19.21
N VAL A 2 21.53 20.23 19.68
CA VAL A 2 21.84 18.90 19.10
C VAL A 2 21.18 18.78 17.73
N THR A 3 21.96 18.47 16.70
CA THR A 3 21.44 18.33 15.33
C THR A 3 20.76 16.97 15.13
N ARG A 4 19.88 16.88 14.13
CA ARG A 4 19.25 15.59 13.77
C ARG A 4 20.27 14.55 13.30
N SER A 5 21.40 15.00 12.76
CA SER A 5 22.52 14.12 12.37
C SER A 5 23.20 13.53 13.60
N GLU A 6 23.52 14.37 14.59
CA GLU A 6 24.09 13.91 15.87
C GLU A 6 23.17 12.93 16.61
N LEU A 7 21.85 13.19 16.63
CA LEU A 7 20.89 12.26 17.22
C LEU A 7 20.88 10.91 16.51
N LYS A 8 21.07 10.87 15.18
CA LYS A 8 21.13 9.60 14.42
C LYS A 8 22.36 8.80 14.77
N GLU A 9 23.53 9.43 14.84
CA GLU A 9 24.77 8.73 15.18
C GLU A 9 24.72 8.21 16.63
N ARG A 10 24.21 9.00 17.57
CA ARG A 10 23.99 8.55 18.96
C ARG A 10 23.01 7.38 19.05
N ALA A 11 21.87 7.46 18.36
CA ALA A 11 20.89 6.38 18.34
C ALA A 11 21.46 5.09 17.73
N LYS A 12 22.30 5.18 16.69
CA LYS A 12 23.01 4.00 16.13
C LYS A 12 24.00 3.40 17.13
N ALA A 13 24.62 4.24 17.97
CA ALA A 13 25.53 3.82 19.03
C ALA A 13 24.79 3.26 20.28
N GLY A 14 23.47 3.11 20.24
CA GLY A 14 22.67 2.53 21.31
C GLY A 14 22.09 3.53 22.32
N ASP A 15 22.21 4.83 22.06
CA ASP A 15 21.60 5.87 22.91
C ASP A 15 20.07 5.88 22.74
N GLU A 16 19.37 5.30 23.72
CA GLU A 16 17.91 5.18 23.73
C GLU A 16 17.20 6.53 23.79
N ASP A 17 17.75 7.52 24.50
CA ASP A 17 17.19 8.87 24.58
C ASP A 17 17.27 9.59 23.23
N ALA A 18 18.41 9.43 22.52
CA ALA A 18 18.55 9.94 21.16
C ALA A 18 17.59 9.25 20.19
N ALA A 19 17.38 7.93 20.33
CA ALA A 19 16.43 7.17 19.52
C ALA A 19 14.98 7.64 19.76
N LYS A 20 14.59 7.81 21.02
CA LYS A 20 13.27 8.31 21.42
C LYS A 20 13.02 9.72 20.87
N LYS A 21 14.01 10.61 21.02
CA LYS A 21 13.92 11.98 20.50
C LYS A 21 13.82 12.04 18.97
N LEU A 22 14.49 11.13 18.25
CA LEU A 22 14.32 10.99 16.81
C LEU A 22 12.91 10.54 16.42
N GLU A 23 12.32 9.59 17.17
CA GLU A 23 10.97 9.15 16.87
C GLU A 23 9.95 10.25 17.16
N GLU A 24 10.12 11.03 18.23
CA GLU A 24 9.30 12.22 18.49
C GLU A 24 9.38 13.24 17.35
N LEU A 25 10.58 13.52 16.83
CA LEU A 25 10.76 14.40 15.68
C LEU A 25 10.09 13.83 14.43
N ARG A 26 10.21 12.52 14.18
CA ARG A 26 9.52 11.86 13.06
C ARG A 26 8.01 11.95 13.22
N ALA A 27 7.47 11.75 14.42
CA ALA A 27 6.04 11.86 14.69
C ALA A 27 5.54 13.28 14.44
N LYS A 28 6.28 14.30 14.89
CA LYS A 28 5.98 15.72 14.60
C LYS A 28 5.99 16.02 13.10
N ASP A 29 7.00 15.52 12.37
CA ASP A 29 7.08 15.68 10.91
C ASP A 29 5.91 15.00 10.19
N ARG A 30 5.54 13.78 10.62
CA ARG A 30 4.40 13.04 10.06
C ARG A 30 3.10 13.84 10.27
N GLU A 31 2.90 14.37 11.46
CA GLU A 31 1.70 15.15 11.79
C GLU A 31 1.64 16.48 11.04
N ALA A 32 2.78 17.18 10.90
CA ALA A 32 2.86 18.40 10.09
C ALA A 32 2.50 18.13 8.62
N LYS A 33 3.06 17.06 8.03
CA LYS A 33 2.73 16.64 6.66
C LYS A 33 1.25 16.27 6.52
N ARG A 34 0.68 15.55 7.50
CA ARG A 34 -0.73 15.17 7.51
C ARG A 34 -1.64 16.40 7.48
N ARG A 35 -1.37 17.38 8.33
CA ARG A 35 -2.14 18.64 8.39
C ARG A 35 -2.00 19.47 7.11
N SER A 36 -0.79 19.61 6.60
CA SER A 36 -0.54 20.31 5.32
C SER A 36 -1.34 19.68 4.17
N ARG A 37 -1.32 18.34 4.06
CA ARG A 37 -2.07 17.62 3.03
C ARG A 37 -3.58 17.75 3.22
N ALA A 38 -4.08 17.78 4.46
CA ALA A 38 -5.49 18.01 4.73
C ALA A 38 -5.94 19.40 4.25
N ASN A 39 -5.16 20.44 4.52
CA ASN A 39 -5.41 21.80 4.04
C ASN A 39 -5.45 21.86 2.50
N ILE A 40 -4.50 21.23 1.81
CA ILE A 40 -4.49 21.15 0.35
C ILE A 40 -5.77 20.48 -0.17
N LYS A 41 -6.23 19.39 0.47
CA LYS A 41 -7.48 18.73 0.10
C LYS A 41 -8.70 19.61 0.29
N GLU A 42 -8.76 20.36 1.38
CA GLU A 42 -9.86 21.29 1.66
C GLU A 42 -9.92 22.41 0.62
N ARG A 43 -8.78 23.05 0.32
CA ARG A 43 -8.69 24.06 -0.75
C ARG A 43 -9.09 23.50 -2.11
N ALA A 44 -8.67 22.28 -2.42
CA ALA A 44 -9.06 21.62 -3.66
C ALA A 44 -10.57 21.36 -3.74
N LYS A 45 -11.22 20.99 -2.63
CA LYS A 45 -12.69 20.86 -2.56
C LYS A 45 -13.41 22.20 -2.77
N ALA A 46 -12.81 23.29 -2.28
CA ALA A 46 -13.31 24.65 -2.51
C ALA A 46 -13.04 25.18 -3.94
N GLY A 47 -12.44 24.37 -4.83
CA GLY A 47 -12.22 24.73 -6.23
C GLY A 47 -10.87 25.41 -6.52
N ASP A 48 -9.96 25.47 -5.55
CA ASP A 48 -8.61 26.02 -5.77
C ASP A 48 -7.83 25.18 -6.80
N LYS A 49 -7.64 25.76 -7.99
CA LYS A 49 -6.97 25.11 -9.13
C LYS A 49 -5.52 24.71 -8.80
N ASN A 50 -4.80 25.49 -8.00
CA ASN A 50 -3.43 25.18 -7.61
C ASN A 50 -3.36 24.02 -6.62
N ALA A 51 -4.30 23.95 -5.68
CA ALA A 51 -4.44 22.83 -4.77
C ALA A 51 -4.82 21.54 -5.51
N ILE A 52 -5.77 21.62 -6.45
CA ILE A 52 -6.15 20.49 -7.33
C ILE A 52 -4.94 20.01 -8.14
N LYS A 53 -4.19 20.92 -8.77
CA LYS A 53 -2.98 20.58 -9.54
C LYS A 53 -1.92 19.92 -8.64
N SER A 54 -1.73 20.42 -7.43
CA SER A 54 -0.80 19.85 -6.45
C SER A 54 -1.17 18.41 -6.10
N LEU A 55 -2.44 18.11 -5.84
CA LEU A 55 -2.90 16.74 -5.57
C LEU A 55 -2.73 15.81 -6.78
N LYS A 56 -3.02 16.29 -8.00
CA LYS A 56 -2.79 15.52 -9.22
C LYS A 56 -1.30 15.17 -9.39
N ASN A 57 -0.42 16.14 -9.15
CA ASN A 57 1.02 15.94 -9.23
C ASN A 57 1.52 14.97 -8.16
N GLU A 58 1.02 15.07 -6.93
CA GLU A 58 1.33 14.13 -5.85
C GLU A 58 0.90 12.70 -6.24
N GLN A 59 -0.32 12.54 -6.76
CA GLN A 59 -0.80 11.23 -7.22
C GLN A 59 0.04 10.68 -8.37
N ALA A 60 0.42 11.52 -9.34
CA ALA A 60 1.28 11.12 -10.44
C ALA A 60 2.68 10.69 -9.96
N ALA A 61 3.23 11.37 -8.94
CA ALA A 61 4.49 10.98 -8.32
C ALA A 61 4.39 9.62 -7.62
N VAL A 62 3.31 9.39 -6.85
CA VAL A 62 3.03 8.09 -6.21
C VAL A 62 2.93 6.99 -7.26
N ASN A 63 2.17 7.21 -8.34
CA ASN A 63 2.00 6.23 -9.41
C ASN A 63 3.33 5.88 -10.09
N ARG A 64 4.20 6.87 -10.34
CA ARG A 64 5.55 6.63 -10.86
C ARG A 64 6.39 5.79 -9.91
N GLY A 65 6.34 6.09 -8.61
CA GLY A 65 7.04 5.31 -7.58
C GLY A 65 6.58 3.86 -7.52
N VAL A 66 5.26 3.62 -7.54
CA VAL A 66 4.67 2.27 -7.57
C VAL A 66 5.10 1.51 -8.83
N LYS A 67 5.06 2.15 -10.00
CA LYS A 67 5.52 1.53 -11.26
C LYS A 67 7.00 1.14 -11.19
N ALA A 68 7.85 2.02 -10.66
CA ALA A 68 9.28 1.74 -10.50
C ALA A 68 9.55 0.61 -9.51
N TYR A 69 8.80 0.55 -8.40
CA TYR A 69 8.87 -0.54 -7.44
C TYR A 69 8.56 -1.89 -8.10
N TRP A 70 7.46 -2.01 -8.81
CA TRP A 70 7.09 -3.27 -9.47
C TRP A 70 8.07 -3.68 -10.57
N LYS A 71 8.62 -2.72 -11.32
CA LYS A 71 9.69 -3.01 -12.29
C LYS A 71 10.91 -3.66 -11.61
N ARG A 72 11.27 -3.23 -10.40
CA ARG A 72 12.37 -3.84 -9.64
C ARG A 72 12.03 -5.23 -9.14
N ILE A 73 10.80 -5.44 -8.66
CA ILE A 73 10.32 -6.76 -8.26
C ILE A 73 10.35 -7.72 -9.45
N ASP A 74 9.89 -7.29 -10.63
CA ASP A 74 9.89 -8.10 -11.85
C ASP A 74 11.32 -8.50 -12.26
N ALA A 75 12.26 -7.55 -12.26
CA ALA A 75 13.66 -7.85 -12.54
C ALA A 75 14.28 -8.83 -11.52
N ALA A 76 13.92 -8.73 -10.23
CA ALA A 76 14.37 -9.68 -9.22
C ALA A 76 13.80 -11.08 -9.47
N ILE A 77 12.54 -11.19 -9.87
CA ILE A 77 11.91 -12.47 -10.25
C ILE A 77 12.62 -13.09 -11.45
N GLU A 78 12.92 -12.29 -12.49
CA GLU A 78 13.69 -12.74 -13.66
C GLU A 78 15.09 -13.25 -13.28
N ALA A 79 15.69 -12.66 -12.24
CA ALA A 79 16.97 -13.11 -11.67
C ALA A 79 16.84 -14.34 -10.73
N GLY A 80 15.62 -14.86 -10.51
CA GLY A 80 15.37 -16.04 -9.68
C GLY A 80 15.07 -15.77 -8.20
N ASP A 81 14.79 -14.53 -7.82
CA ASP A 81 14.42 -14.17 -6.44
C ASP A 81 13.03 -14.71 -6.06
N LYS A 82 13.03 -15.75 -5.23
CA LYS A 82 11.80 -16.43 -4.75
C LYS A 82 10.99 -15.55 -3.79
N ASP A 83 11.63 -14.65 -3.04
CA ASP A 83 10.95 -13.74 -2.12
C ASP A 83 10.24 -12.61 -2.88
N ALA A 84 10.86 -12.11 -3.96
CA ALA A 84 10.22 -11.19 -4.89
C ALA A 84 8.99 -11.81 -5.55
N LEU A 85 9.08 -13.09 -5.96
CA LEU A 85 7.94 -13.84 -6.51
C LEU A 85 6.81 -13.99 -5.49
N ALA A 86 7.13 -14.41 -4.26
CA ALA A 86 6.14 -14.53 -3.18
C ALA A 86 5.49 -13.17 -2.86
N THR A 87 6.26 -12.09 -2.88
CA THR A 87 5.76 -10.72 -2.69
C THR A 87 4.74 -10.34 -3.76
N LYS A 88 5.03 -10.61 -5.03
CA LYS A 88 4.12 -10.33 -6.15
C LYS A 88 2.84 -11.17 -6.06
N GLN A 89 2.96 -12.45 -5.74
CA GLN A 89 1.80 -13.35 -5.56
C GLN A 89 0.89 -12.91 -4.41
N ARG A 90 1.46 -12.53 -3.25
CA ARG A 90 0.69 -11.99 -2.11
C ARG A 90 -0.07 -10.72 -2.49
N PHE A 91 0.59 -9.82 -3.22
CA PHE A 91 -0.06 -8.59 -3.68
C PHE A 91 -1.22 -8.87 -4.65
N GLN A 92 -1.04 -9.78 -5.61
CA GLN A 92 -2.09 -10.18 -6.54
C GLN A 92 -3.27 -10.85 -5.83
N ALA A 93 -3.00 -11.73 -4.86
CA ALA A 93 -4.02 -12.35 -4.03
C ALA A 93 -4.83 -11.28 -3.28
N ASN A 94 -4.17 -10.33 -2.61
CA ASN A 94 -4.83 -9.23 -1.89
C ASN A 94 -5.68 -8.33 -2.81
N GLY A 95 -5.20 -8.06 -4.03
CA GLY A 95 -5.96 -7.34 -5.05
C GLY A 95 -7.24 -8.08 -5.47
N TYR A 96 -7.15 -9.39 -5.66
CA TYR A 96 -8.29 -10.25 -5.97
C TYR A 96 -9.34 -10.25 -4.85
N TYR A 97 -8.91 -10.38 -3.58
CA TYR A 97 -9.82 -10.29 -2.42
C TYR A 97 -10.55 -8.94 -2.33
N SER A 98 -9.87 -7.83 -2.61
CA SER A 98 -10.50 -6.51 -2.61
C SER A 98 -11.55 -6.37 -3.73
N GLY A 99 -11.26 -6.91 -4.93
CA GLY A 99 -12.20 -6.96 -6.05
C GLY A 99 -13.46 -7.76 -5.71
N VAL A 100 -13.30 -8.95 -5.13
CA VAL A 100 -14.42 -9.81 -4.68
C VAL A 100 -15.24 -9.12 -3.60
N LYS A 101 -14.59 -8.55 -2.57
CA LYS A 101 -15.28 -7.81 -1.50
C LYS A 101 -16.10 -6.64 -2.05
N ASN A 102 -15.54 -5.87 -2.98
CA ASN A 102 -16.25 -4.74 -3.59
C ASN A 102 -17.39 -5.20 -4.50
N ALA A 103 -17.26 -6.34 -5.18
CA ALA A 103 -18.35 -6.93 -5.97
C ALA A 103 -19.50 -7.38 -5.06
N ILE A 104 -19.20 -8.03 -3.93
CA ILE A 104 -20.16 -8.43 -2.89
C ILE A 104 -20.88 -7.20 -2.33
N LEU A 105 -20.14 -6.16 -1.95
CA LEU A 105 -20.72 -4.93 -1.38
C LEU A 105 -21.60 -4.15 -2.37
N LYS A 106 -21.32 -4.27 -3.68
CA LYS A 106 -22.12 -3.62 -4.73
C LYS A 106 -23.32 -4.47 -5.17
N LYS A 107 -23.27 -5.79 -5.01
CA LYS A 107 -24.34 -6.73 -5.37
C LYS A 107 -25.09 -7.16 -4.11
N ALA A 108 -25.92 -6.27 -3.58
CA ALA A 108 -26.71 -6.51 -2.37
C ALA A 108 -28.00 -7.35 -2.61
N ASN A 109 -28.00 -8.30 -3.54
CA ASN A 109 -29.06 -9.32 -3.62
C ASN A 109 -28.46 -10.68 -3.22
N LEU A 110 -29.16 -11.39 -2.33
CA LEU A 110 -28.71 -12.64 -1.71
C LEU A 110 -28.47 -13.78 -2.73
N ASN A 111 -29.18 -13.76 -3.86
CA ASN A 111 -29.09 -14.79 -4.89
C ASN A 111 -27.76 -14.73 -5.64
N ASP A 112 -27.28 -13.52 -5.96
CA ASP A 112 -25.98 -13.32 -6.62
C ASP A 112 -24.80 -13.81 -5.75
N LEU A 113 -24.93 -13.71 -4.43
CA LEU A 113 -23.91 -14.20 -3.49
C LEU A 113 -23.90 -15.73 -3.40
N ILE A 114 -25.08 -16.37 -3.46
CA ILE A 114 -25.21 -17.84 -3.51
C ILE A 114 -24.58 -18.40 -4.78
N GLU A 115 -24.72 -17.72 -5.92
CA GLU A 115 -24.07 -18.14 -7.18
C GLU A 115 -22.55 -18.02 -7.12
N ILE A 116 -22.03 -16.92 -6.55
CA ILE A 116 -20.58 -16.76 -6.33
C ILE A 116 -20.04 -17.86 -5.40
N GLU A 117 -20.77 -18.20 -4.33
CA GLU A 117 -20.36 -19.27 -3.42
C GLU A 117 -20.32 -20.64 -4.11
N LYS A 118 -21.33 -20.96 -4.93
CA LYS A 118 -21.35 -22.20 -5.73
C LYS A 118 -20.14 -22.28 -6.68
N ALA A 119 -19.85 -21.19 -7.40
CA ALA A 119 -18.70 -21.14 -8.30
C ALA A 119 -17.35 -21.33 -7.57
N ILE A 120 -17.21 -20.76 -6.35
CA ILE A 120 -16.03 -20.97 -5.51
C ILE A 120 -15.92 -22.44 -5.07
N GLN A 121 -17.01 -23.07 -4.67
CA GLN A 121 -16.99 -24.49 -4.27
C GLN A 121 -16.63 -25.42 -5.42
N GLU A 122 -17.16 -25.18 -6.62
CA GLU A 122 -16.81 -25.95 -7.82
C GLU A 122 -15.34 -25.80 -8.18
N LYS A 123 -14.80 -24.58 -8.14
CA LYS A 123 -13.37 -24.35 -8.41
C LYS A 123 -12.48 -25.06 -7.40
N ARG A 124 -12.86 -25.08 -6.12
CA ARG A 124 -12.15 -25.83 -5.07
C ARG A 124 -12.18 -27.35 -5.32
N LYS A 125 -13.30 -27.90 -5.80
CA LYS A 125 -13.40 -29.31 -6.18
C LYS A 125 -12.50 -29.65 -7.36
N GLN A 126 -12.51 -28.81 -8.40
CA GLN A 126 -11.63 -28.98 -9.57
C GLN A 126 -10.16 -29.00 -9.17
N LEU A 127 -9.73 -28.02 -8.37
CA LEU A 127 -8.35 -27.93 -7.89
C LEU A 127 -7.96 -29.12 -7.00
N LYS A 128 -8.87 -29.64 -6.17
CA LYS A 128 -8.63 -30.87 -5.38
C LYS A 128 -8.48 -32.11 -6.25
N ASN A 129 -9.17 -32.18 -7.39
CA ASN A 129 -9.09 -33.31 -8.31
C ASN A 129 -7.85 -33.23 -9.22
N SER A 130 -7.44 -32.02 -9.62
CA SER A 130 -6.21 -31.81 -10.40
C SER A 130 -4.92 -32.08 -9.61
N ASN A 131 -4.95 -32.03 -8.27
CA ASN A 131 -3.80 -32.36 -7.41
C ASN A 131 -3.75 -33.85 -6.99
N LYS A 132 -4.61 -34.71 -7.57
CA LYS A 132 -4.67 -36.16 -7.28
C LYS A 132 -4.29 -37.05 -8.48
N GLY A 133 -3.92 -36.47 -9.60
CA GLY A 133 -3.30 -37.16 -10.75
C GLY A 133 -1.85 -36.75 -10.87
#